data_AF-A0A938FSI2-F1
#
_entry.id   AF-A0A938FSI2-F1
#
_cell.length_a   1.000
_cell.length_b   1.000
_cell.length_c   1.000
_cell.angle_alpha   90.00
_cell.angle_beta   90.00
_cell.angle_gamma   90.00
#
_symmetry.space_group_name_H-M   'P 1'
#
loop_
_entity.id
_entity.type
_entity.pdbx_description
1 polymer ?
#
loop_
_entity_poly.entity_id
_entity_poly.type
_entity_poly.pdbx_seq_one_letter_code
_entity_poly.pdbx_strand_id
1 'polypeptide(L)'
;MAEAKQFVFTHREVVEALLKKQGIHEGIWGLYIRFGIKAANVGGSPSELMPSAIIPVLEIGLQKFDKESNIAVDAALVNPKVESVPRAPRRFRTI
;
A
#
# COMPACT_ATOMS: atom_id res chain seq x y z
N MET A 1 32.12 -8.98 -3.84
CA MET A 1 31.13 -9.36 -2.82
C MET A 1 29.80 -8.79 -3.28
N ALA A 2 28.77 -9.63 -3.49
CA ALA A 2 27.47 -9.13 -3.96
C ALA A 2 26.79 -8.37 -2.83
N GLU A 3 26.52 -7.07 -3.05
CA GLU A 3 25.77 -6.23 -2.12
C GLU A 3 24.35 -6.78 -1.91
N ALA A 4 23.78 -6.57 -0.73
CA ALA A 4 22.46 -7.07 -0.37
C ALA A 4 21.38 -6.57 -1.35
N LYS A 5 20.68 -7.50 -2.01
CA LYS A 5 19.74 -7.27 -3.12
C LYS A 5 18.28 -7.02 -2.68
N GLN A 6 18.05 -6.72 -1.40
CA GLN A 6 16.71 -6.67 -0.81
C GLN A 6 16.43 -5.32 -0.18
N PHE A 7 15.28 -4.74 -0.54
CA PHE A 7 14.71 -3.57 0.12
C PHE A 7 13.51 -4.00 0.95
N VAL A 8 13.40 -3.47 2.16
CA VAL A 8 12.30 -3.76 3.10
C VAL A 8 11.61 -2.45 3.40
N PHE A 9 10.28 -2.50 3.50
CA PHE A 9 9.43 -1.36 3.79
C PHE A 9 8.60 -1.65 5.02
N THR A 10 8.37 -0.62 5.82
CA THR A 10 7.39 -0.61 6.89
C THR A 10 5.96 -0.63 6.31
N HIS A 11 4.99 -1.03 7.11
CA HIS A 11 3.57 -0.97 6.71
C HIS A 11 3.15 0.45 6.30
N ARG A 12 3.65 1.48 7.01
CA ARG A 12 3.42 2.88 6.69
C ARG A 12 3.93 3.26 5.29
N GLU A 13 5.15 2.86 4.94
CA GLU A 13 5.72 3.13 3.62
C GLU A 13 4.94 2.43 2.50
N VAL A 14 4.44 1.21 2.75
CA VAL A 14 3.57 0.51 1.79
C VAL A 14 2.27 1.29 1.57
N VAL A 15 1.63 1.77 2.64
CA VAL A 15 0.41 2.58 2.55
C VAL A 15 0.65 3.88 1.80
N GLU A 16 1.72 4.60 2.13
CA GLU A 16 2.12 5.83 1.43
C GLU A 16 2.33 5.60 -0.07
N ALA A 17 3.04 4.53 -0.43
CA ALA A 17 3.28 4.18 -1.83
C ALA A 17 1.98 3.89 -2.59
N LEU A 18 1.04 3.16 -1.96
CA LEU A 18 -0.26 2.86 -2.56
C LEU A 18 -1.15 4.10 -2.69
N LEU A 19 -1.14 5.00 -1.70
CA LEU A 19 -1.88 6.27 -1.76
C LEU A 19 -1.41 7.14 -2.91
N LYS A 20 -0.09 7.30 -3.05
CA LYS A 20 0.54 8.00 -4.18
C LYS A 20 0.20 7.35 -5.51
N LYS A 21 0.27 6.02 -5.58
CA LYS A 21 -0.06 5.25 -6.78
C LYS A 21 -1.51 5.44 -7.22
N GLN A 22 -2.45 5.54 -6.28
CA GLN A 22 -3.89 5.67 -6.54
C GLN A 22 -4.35 7.13 -6.69
N GLY A 23 -3.50 8.11 -6.38
CA GLY A 23 -3.87 9.54 -6.42
C GLY A 23 -4.85 9.94 -5.32
N ILE A 24 -4.77 9.29 -4.16
CA ILE A 24 -5.62 9.61 -3.00
C ILE A 24 -4.89 10.67 -2.17
N HIS A 25 -5.54 11.80 -1.95
CA HIS A 25 -4.95 12.99 -1.32
C HIS A 25 -5.59 13.37 0.02
N GLU A 26 -6.63 12.65 0.46
CA GLU A 26 -7.43 13.02 1.63
C GLU A 26 -7.91 11.80 2.41
N GLY A 27 -8.16 12.04 3.70
CA GLY A 27 -8.62 11.03 4.65
C GLY A 27 -7.49 10.18 5.23
N ILE A 28 -7.82 9.44 6.28
CA ILE A 28 -6.90 8.49 6.91
C ILE A 28 -7.13 7.12 6.29
N TRP A 29 -6.06 6.56 5.73
CA TRP A 29 -6.08 5.28 5.04
C TRP A 29 -5.05 4.35 5.63
N GLY A 30 -5.41 3.08 5.75
CA GLY A 30 -4.51 2.06 6.26
C GLY A 30 -4.41 0.83 5.41
N LEU A 31 -3.41 0.01 5.73
CA LEU A 31 -3.10 -1.21 5.02
C LEU A 31 -4.26 -2.19 5.17
N TYR A 32 -4.76 -2.66 4.04
CA TYR A 32 -5.73 -3.75 3.96
C TYR A 32 -4.99 -5.00 3.47
N ILE A 33 -5.17 -6.12 4.17
CA ILE A 33 -4.67 -7.43 3.74
C ILE A 33 -5.81 -8.43 3.84
N ARG A 34 -6.09 -9.12 2.74
CA ARG A 34 -7.04 -10.25 2.74
C ARG A 34 -6.27 -11.55 2.76
N PHE A 35 -6.42 -12.30 3.84
CA PHE A 35 -5.90 -13.66 3.93
C PHE A 35 -6.95 -14.69 3.48
N GLY A 36 -6.48 -15.76 2.84
CA GLY A 36 -7.25 -16.99 2.72
C GLY A 36 -6.93 -17.91 3.90
N ILE A 37 -7.80 -18.89 4.15
CA ILE A 37 -7.51 -20.00 5.06
C ILE A 37 -7.96 -21.28 4.38
N LYS A 38 -7.05 -22.24 4.26
CA LYS A 38 -7.34 -23.56 3.70
C LYS A 38 -6.68 -24.64 4.54
N ALA A 39 -7.42 -25.68 4.87
CA ALA A 39 -6.86 -26.91 5.40
C ALA A 39 -6.47 -27.85 4.26
N ALA A 40 -5.30 -28.47 4.35
CA ALA A 40 -4.84 -29.49 3.42
C ALA A 40 -3.91 -30.48 4.13
N ASN A 41 -3.91 -31.74 3.70
CA ASN A 41 -2.88 -32.69 4.10
C ASN A 41 -1.65 -32.47 3.22
N VAL A 42 -0.53 -32.08 3.81
CA VAL A 42 0.72 -31.74 3.09
C VAL A 42 1.83 -32.67 3.59
N GLY A 43 2.66 -33.16 2.69
CA GLY A 43 3.77 -34.06 2.98
C GLY A 43 4.68 -34.23 1.77
N GLY A 44 5.92 -34.65 1.99
CA GLY A 44 6.88 -34.92 0.91
C GLY A 44 6.55 -36.20 0.11
N SER A 45 5.73 -37.07 0.68
CA SER A 45 5.29 -38.34 0.09
C SER A 45 3.87 -38.70 0.57
N PRO A 46 3.15 -39.63 -0.11
CA PRO A 46 1.80 -40.04 0.31
C PRO A 46 1.73 -40.70 1.70
N SER A 47 2.83 -41.28 2.20
CA SER A 47 2.92 -41.90 3.52
C SER A 47 3.22 -40.92 4.65
N GLU A 48 3.54 -39.67 4.34
CA GLU A 48 4.02 -38.66 5.30
C GLU A 48 3.11 -37.41 5.30
N LEU A 49 1.81 -37.63 5.14
CA LEU A 49 0.84 -36.55 5.11
C LEU A 49 0.55 -36.01 6.52
N MET A 50 0.68 -34.70 6.69
CA MET A 50 0.31 -33.99 7.92
C MET A 50 -0.82 -32.99 7.66
N PRO A 51 -1.89 -32.99 8.49
CA PRO A 51 -2.91 -31.94 8.44
C PRO A 51 -2.27 -30.57 8.66
N SER A 52 -2.47 -29.67 7.72
CA SER A 52 -1.80 -28.38 7.66
C SER A 52 -2.79 -27.26 7.36
N ALA A 53 -2.55 -26.09 7.95
CA ALA A 53 -3.23 -24.85 7.62
C ALA A 53 -2.37 -24.03 6.65
N ILE A 54 -2.96 -23.58 5.54
CA ILE A 54 -2.32 -22.72 4.55
C ILE A 54 -3.01 -21.35 4.61
N ILE A 55 -2.22 -20.31 4.88
CA ILE A 55 -2.70 -18.92 5.05
C ILE A 55 -2.07 -18.05 3.94
N PRO A 56 -2.63 -18.05 2.71
CA PRO A 56 -2.11 -17.21 1.64
C PRO A 56 -2.54 -15.75 1.82
N VAL A 57 -1.67 -14.81 1.44
CA VAL A 57 -2.08 -13.42 1.18
C VAL A 57 -2.76 -13.40 -0.20
N LEU A 58 -4.03 -13.02 -0.23
CA LEU A 58 -4.82 -12.96 -1.47
C LEU A 58 -4.82 -11.56 -2.07
N GLU A 59 -4.89 -10.53 -1.22
CA GLU A 59 -4.90 -9.13 -1.64
C GLU A 59 -4.16 -8.25 -0.65
N ILE A 60 -3.60 -7.16 -1.18
CA ILE A 60 -3.03 -6.04 -0.43
C ILE A 60 -3.65 -4.77 -1.01
N GLY A 61 -4.15 -3.89 -0.15
CA GLY A 61 -4.82 -2.67 -0.58
C GLY A 61 -4.87 -1.60 0.49
N LEU A 62 -5.84 -0.68 0.32
CA LEU A 62 -6.10 0.43 1.22
C LEU A 62 -7.55 0.34 1.74
N GLN A 63 -7.75 0.64 3.01
CA GLN A 63 -9.06 0.81 3.62
C GLN A 63 -9.10 2.11 4.44
N LYS A 64 -10.27 2.73 4.57
CA LYS A 64 -10.42 3.93 5.41
C LYS A 64 -10.35 3.60 6.90
N PHE A 65 -9.77 4.51 7.66
CA PHE A 65 -9.72 4.49 9.12
C PHE A 65 -10.16 5.85 9.67
N ASP A 66 -10.56 5.87 10.94
CA ASP A 66 -10.91 7.11 11.64
C ASP A 66 -9.71 7.77 12.35
N LYS A 67 -8.63 7.01 12.59
CA LYS A 67 -7.45 7.45 13.35
C LYS A 67 -6.16 6.90 12.74
N GLU A 68 -5.10 7.69 12.79
CA GLU A 68 -3.76 7.25 12.38
C GLU A 68 -3.20 6.18 13.33
N SER A 69 -2.32 5.34 12.78
CA SER A 69 -1.62 4.28 13.52
C SER A 69 -0.34 3.88 12.78
N ASN A 70 0.33 2.81 13.24
CA ASN A 70 1.47 2.24 12.53
C ASN A 70 1.12 1.63 11.15
N ILE A 71 -0.18 1.40 10.88
CA ILE A 71 -0.67 0.86 9.60
C ILE A 71 -1.61 1.82 8.88
N ALA A 72 -1.87 3.01 9.40
CA ALA A 72 -2.80 3.98 8.81
C ALA A 72 -2.27 5.41 8.91
N VAL A 73 -2.35 6.17 7.82
CA VAL A 73 -1.76 7.50 7.67
C VAL A 73 -2.74 8.48 7.04
N ASP A 74 -2.60 9.76 7.36
CA ASP A 74 -3.32 10.82 6.64
C ASP A 74 -2.73 11.00 5.23
N ALA A 75 -3.57 10.80 4.22
CA ALA A 75 -3.20 10.94 2.82
C ALA A 75 -2.80 12.37 2.45
N ALA A 76 -3.34 13.39 3.13
CA ALA A 76 -2.98 14.78 2.86
C ALA A 76 -1.54 15.09 3.27
N LEU A 77 -1.03 14.40 4.29
CA LEU A 77 0.34 14.58 4.77
C LEU A 77 1.38 13.90 3.87
N VAL A 78 1.05 12.72 3.33
CA VAL A 78 2.00 11.91 2.54
C VAL A 78 1.84 12.08 1.03
N ASN A 79 0.68 12.56 0.56
CA ASN A 79 0.38 12.78 -0.84
C ASN A 79 -0.44 14.08 -1.03
N PRO A 80 0.14 15.27 -0.74
CA PRO A 80 -0.57 16.53 -0.83
C PRO A 80 -1.03 16.81 -2.27
N LYS A 81 -2.24 17.36 -2.42
CA LYS A 81 -2.73 17.81 -3.72
C LYS A 81 -1.94 19.04 -4.14
N VAL A 82 -1.26 18.97 -5.28
CA VAL A 82 -0.59 20.15 -5.84
C VAL A 82 -1.67 21.11 -6.32
N GLU A 83 -1.85 22.23 -5.63
CA GLU A 83 -2.72 23.30 -6.12
C GLU A 83 -2.14 23.84 -7.43
N SER A 84 -2.94 23.83 -8.48
CA SER A 84 -2.56 24.47 -9.73
C SER A 84 -2.45 25.97 -9.50
N VAL A 85 -1.22 26.49 -9.46
CA VAL A 85 -0.99 27.95 -9.42
C VAL A 85 -1.74 28.56 -10.62
N PRO A 86 -2.67 29.51 -10.42
CA PRO A 86 -3.37 30.16 -11.51
C PRO A 86 -2.32 30.76 -12.46
N ARG A 87 -2.31 30.32 -13.73
CA ARG A 87 -1.41 30.91 -14.73
C ARG A 87 -1.70 32.41 -14.82
N ALA A 88 -0.70 33.22 -14.54
CA ALA A 88 -0.80 34.67 -14.68
C ALA A 88 -1.32 35.03 -16.09
N PRO A 89 -2.23 36.01 -16.22
CA PRO A 89 -2.80 36.36 -17.50
C PRO A 89 -1.69 36.79 -18.46
N ARG A 90 -1.64 36.16 -19.64
CA ARG A 90 -0.71 36.54 -20.71
C ARG A 90 -0.99 37.99 -21.09
N ARG A 91 -0.12 38.92 -20.67
CA ARG A 91 -0.14 40.29 -21.18
C ARG A 91 0.08 40.23 -22.68
N PHE A 92 -0.96 40.53 -23.46
CA PHE A 92 -0.82 40.80 -24.88
C PHE A 92 0.09 42.02 -25.02
N ARG A 93 1.21 41.84 -25.72
CA ARG A 93 2.13 42.92 -26.06
C ARG A 93 1.54 43.59 -27.30
N THR A 94 0.92 44.74 -27.12
CA THR A 94 0.48 45.59 -28.24
C THR A 94 1.73 46.17 -28.91
N ILE A 95 1.79 46.01 -30.22
CA ILE A 95 2.78 46.59 -31.15
C ILE A 95 2.32 47.96 -31.59
#